data_AF-A0A6B3NQJ8-F1
#
_entry.id   AF-A0A6B3NQJ8-F1
#
_cell.length_a   1.000
_cell.length_b   1.000
_cell.length_c   1.000
_cell.angle_alpha   90.00
_cell.angle_beta   90.00
_cell.angle_gamma   90.00
#
_symmetry.space_group_name_H-M   'P 1'
#
loop_
_entity.id
_entity.type
_entity.pdbx_description
1 polymer ?
#
loop_
_entity_poly.entity_id
_entity_poly.type
_entity_poly.pdbx_seq_one_letter_code
_entity_poly.pdbx_strand_id
1 'polypeptide(L)'
;MPKAIALLRQFRVLRHPTDALDYLRDRFTSYRLLSLYHHFFPEEFANSQASPYPPIDQDEILYTPKEWEFLTLVNEGLFPLPYLDFEEYEYSPNSPNEILVTPLGLGWLDDEGVESLRRGFRVLFPFTELGRNYLEEYDQFGEEWYQEEFESPISFADIAHTHTVNSKQFRHLCHEQGKPLKFAPLTLKLIDLSTRNVWLDESGGWVNSYCGTTLTWSKQNVNYLTRKHRQAERIIDAVMEFVNWLEQDLTPRFFQILQLWNSASSTHKPSPR
;
A
#
# COMPACT_ATOMS: atom_id res chain seq x y z
N MET A 1 -9.91 -45.44 13.89
CA MET A 1 -9.89 -45.26 15.36
C MET A 1 -8.63 -44.60 15.93
N PRO A 2 -7.37 -44.94 15.54
CA PRO A 2 -6.19 -44.35 16.19
C PRO A 2 -6.03 -42.83 15.95
N LYS A 3 -6.40 -42.31 14.76
CA LYS A 3 -6.43 -40.87 14.48
C LYS A 3 -7.41 -40.08 15.36
N ALA A 4 -8.58 -40.63 15.67
CA ALA A 4 -9.59 -39.95 16.49
C ALA A 4 -9.17 -39.83 17.96
N ILE A 5 -8.52 -40.88 18.50
CA ILE A 5 -7.96 -40.85 19.86
C ILE A 5 -6.74 -39.91 19.92
N ALA A 6 -5.91 -39.86 18.86
CA ALA A 6 -4.81 -38.90 18.77
C ALA A 6 -5.32 -37.45 18.71
N LEU A 7 -6.37 -37.16 17.91
CA LEU A 7 -7.04 -35.86 17.88
C LEU A 7 -7.65 -35.48 19.24
N LEU A 8 -8.26 -36.43 19.96
CA LEU A 8 -8.81 -36.18 21.29
C LEU A 8 -7.72 -35.85 22.33
N ARG A 9 -6.50 -36.38 22.17
CA ARG A 9 -5.35 -36.07 23.02
C ARG A 9 -4.76 -34.68 22.74
N GLN A 10 -5.10 -34.03 21.63
CA GLN A 10 -4.71 -32.65 21.32
C GLN A 10 -5.52 -31.61 22.09
N PHE A 11 -6.67 -31.98 22.65
CA PHE A 11 -7.39 -31.09 23.55
C PHE A 11 -6.55 -30.95 24.81
N ARG A 12 -5.80 -29.84 24.91
CA ARG A 12 -5.10 -29.43 26.14
C ARG A 12 -6.08 -29.61 27.29
N VAL A 13 -5.65 -30.31 28.34
CA VAL A 13 -6.41 -30.30 29.59
C VAL A 13 -6.38 -28.85 30.05
N LEU A 14 -7.48 -28.12 29.81
CA LEU A 14 -7.62 -26.71 30.14
C LEU A 14 -7.67 -26.62 31.67
N ARG A 15 -6.51 -26.41 32.29
CA ARG A 15 -6.37 -26.40 33.76
C ARG A 15 -6.74 -25.03 34.33
N HIS A 16 -6.64 -23.96 33.53
CA HIS A 16 -6.98 -22.60 33.92
C HIS A 16 -8.00 -21.96 32.97
N PRO A 17 -8.90 -21.08 33.47
CA PRO A 17 -9.89 -20.39 32.64
C PRO A 17 -9.28 -19.54 31.51
N THR A 18 -8.07 -19.01 31.70
CA THR A 18 -7.32 -18.26 30.69
C THR A 18 -6.98 -19.13 29.48
N ASP A 19 -6.49 -20.35 29.72
CA ASP A 19 -6.14 -21.30 28.66
C ASP A 19 -7.38 -21.67 27.83
N ALA A 20 -8.55 -21.73 28.46
CA ALA A 20 -9.82 -22.01 27.80
C ALA A 20 -10.28 -20.85 26.91
N LEU A 21 -10.09 -19.60 27.36
CA LEU A 21 -10.42 -18.41 26.59
C LEU A 21 -9.50 -18.24 25.38
N ASP A 22 -8.20 -18.47 25.56
CA ASP A 22 -7.24 -18.43 24.46
C ASP A 22 -7.55 -19.50 23.41
N TYR A 23 -7.81 -20.75 23.85
CA TYR A 23 -8.24 -21.82 22.95
C TYR A 23 -9.52 -21.47 22.18
N LEU A 24 -10.54 -20.93 22.86
CA LEU A 24 -11.78 -20.53 22.19
C LEU A 24 -11.58 -19.38 21.20
N ARG A 25 -10.71 -18.42 21.52
CA ARG A 25 -10.37 -17.30 20.63
C ARG A 25 -9.67 -17.79 19.37
N ASP A 26 -8.71 -18.68 19.51
CA ASP A 26 -7.96 -19.25 18.38
C ASP A 26 -8.91 -20.07 17.48
N ARG A 27 -9.75 -20.91 18.09
CA ARG A 27 -10.76 -21.69 17.35
C ARG A 27 -11.79 -20.79 16.66
N PHE A 28 -12.18 -19.67 17.27
CA PHE A 28 -13.09 -18.72 16.65
C PHE A 28 -12.49 -18.12 15.37
N THR A 29 -11.21 -17.77 15.39
CA THR A 29 -10.51 -17.29 14.19
C THR A 29 -10.38 -18.35 13.12
N SER A 30 -10.06 -19.59 13.49
CA SER A 30 -10.08 -20.72 12.55
C SER A 30 -11.44 -20.86 11.85
N TYR A 31 -12.53 -20.88 12.61
CA TYR A 31 -13.88 -20.98 12.02
C TYR A 31 -14.21 -19.79 11.12
N ARG A 32 -13.74 -18.60 11.48
CA ARG A 32 -13.92 -17.39 10.67
C ARG A 32 -13.20 -17.49 9.34
N LEU A 33 -11.93 -17.91 9.33
CA LEU A 33 -11.15 -18.11 8.10
C LEU A 33 -11.79 -19.20 7.21
N LEU A 34 -12.14 -20.35 7.78
CA LEU A 34 -12.77 -21.45 7.03
C LEU A 34 -14.14 -21.06 6.46
N SER A 35 -14.91 -20.26 7.19
CA SER A 35 -16.20 -19.71 6.71
C SER A 35 -15.98 -18.76 5.52
N LEU A 36 -14.94 -17.92 5.57
CA LEU A 36 -14.57 -17.06 4.45
C LEU A 36 -14.04 -17.86 3.26
N TYR A 37 -13.26 -18.92 3.49
CA TYR A 37 -12.80 -19.83 2.44
C TYR A 37 -13.99 -20.43 1.69
N HIS A 38 -14.93 -21.04 2.43
CA HIS A 38 -16.15 -21.57 1.83
C HIS A 38 -16.97 -20.52 1.07
N HIS A 39 -16.96 -19.27 1.54
CA HIS A 39 -17.70 -18.19 0.91
C HIS A 39 -17.09 -17.69 -0.41
N PHE A 40 -15.77 -17.46 -0.43
CA PHE A 40 -15.09 -16.82 -1.55
C PHE A 40 -14.59 -17.82 -2.60
N PHE A 41 -14.26 -19.04 -2.20
CA PHE A 41 -13.70 -20.10 -3.04
C PHE A 41 -14.43 -21.42 -2.78
N PRO A 42 -15.75 -21.50 -3.08
CA PRO A 42 -16.58 -22.63 -2.69
C PRO A 42 -16.16 -23.93 -3.39
N GLU A 43 -15.68 -23.87 -4.63
CA GLU A 43 -15.25 -25.04 -5.40
C GLU A 43 -13.93 -25.59 -4.86
N GLU A 44 -12.95 -24.72 -4.63
CA GLU A 44 -11.66 -25.04 -4.03
C GLU A 44 -11.85 -25.61 -2.62
N PHE A 45 -12.72 -24.99 -1.81
CA PHE A 45 -13.04 -25.47 -0.48
C PHE A 45 -13.65 -26.88 -0.48
N ALA A 46 -14.54 -27.18 -1.43
CA ALA A 46 -15.21 -28.46 -1.56
C ALA A 46 -14.27 -29.56 -2.06
N ASN A 47 -13.31 -29.22 -2.92
CA ASN A 47 -12.34 -30.16 -3.49
C ASN A 47 -11.11 -30.36 -2.60
N SER A 48 -10.82 -29.41 -1.69
CA SER A 48 -9.69 -29.44 -0.76
C SER A 48 -9.65 -30.71 0.10
N GLN A 49 -8.49 -31.38 0.07
CA GLN A 49 -8.16 -32.52 0.93
C GLN A 49 -7.35 -32.12 2.18
N ALA A 50 -7.07 -30.82 2.36
CA ALA A 50 -6.29 -30.33 3.48
C ALA A 50 -7.02 -30.50 4.83
N SER A 51 -6.23 -30.71 5.88
CA SER A 51 -6.73 -30.84 7.24
C SER A 51 -7.16 -29.48 7.80
N PRO A 52 -8.37 -29.34 8.38
CA PRO A 52 -8.77 -28.14 9.13
C PRO A 52 -8.27 -28.17 10.59
N TYR A 53 -7.32 -29.07 10.89
CA TYR A 53 -6.70 -29.24 12.20
C TYR A 53 -5.19 -29.11 12.08
N PRO A 54 -4.52 -28.55 13.10
CA PRO A 54 -3.06 -28.45 13.13
C PRO A 54 -2.41 -29.85 13.10
N PRO A 55 -1.26 -30.00 12.41
CA PRO A 55 -0.37 -31.15 12.52
C PRO A 55 -0.07 -31.56 13.98
N ILE A 56 0.17 -32.85 14.19
CA ILE A 56 0.35 -33.44 15.54
C ILE A 56 1.73 -33.12 16.14
N ASP A 57 2.73 -32.83 15.30
CA ASP A 57 4.15 -32.81 15.68
C ASP A 57 4.80 -31.41 15.59
N GLN A 58 4.00 -30.34 15.56
CA GLN A 58 4.50 -28.96 15.49
C GLN A 58 3.89 -28.13 16.62
N ASP A 59 4.75 -27.62 17.48
CA ASP A 59 4.37 -26.88 18.70
C ASP A 59 3.91 -25.43 18.40
N GLU A 60 4.28 -24.88 17.24
CA GLU A 60 4.00 -23.48 16.85
C GLU A 60 3.47 -23.41 15.42
N ILE A 61 2.17 -23.64 15.23
CA ILE A 61 1.50 -23.51 13.94
C ILE A 61 0.50 -22.35 14.01
N LEU A 62 0.70 -21.31 13.20
CA LEU A 62 -0.25 -20.19 13.13
C LEU A 62 -1.51 -20.52 12.33
N TYR A 63 -1.39 -21.37 11.30
CA TYR A 63 -2.49 -21.73 10.40
C TYR A 63 -2.53 -23.22 10.11
N THR A 64 -3.71 -23.81 10.14
CA THR A 64 -3.93 -25.18 9.68
C THR A 64 -3.70 -25.29 8.16
N PRO A 65 -3.40 -26.50 7.63
CA PRO A 65 -3.20 -26.68 6.19
C PRO A 65 -4.36 -26.13 5.34
N LYS A 66 -5.61 -26.26 5.81
CA LYS A 66 -6.78 -25.76 5.08
C LYS A 66 -6.96 -24.24 5.18
N GLU A 67 -6.50 -23.62 6.27
CA GLU A 67 -6.44 -22.16 6.37
C GLU A 67 -5.34 -21.60 5.48
N TRP A 68 -4.21 -22.29 5.37
CA TRP A 68 -3.13 -21.91 4.48
C TRP A 68 -3.58 -21.86 3.02
N GLU A 69 -4.29 -22.90 2.53
CA GLU A 69 -4.89 -22.88 1.19
C GLU A 69 -5.75 -21.64 0.94
N PHE A 70 -6.58 -21.26 1.92
CA PHE A 70 -7.39 -20.05 1.82
C PHE A 70 -6.53 -18.79 1.68
N LEU A 71 -5.53 -18.63 2.54
CA LEU A 71 -4.66 -17.46 2.53
C LEU A 71 -3.87 -17.36 1.21
N THR A 72 -3.39 -18.47 0.67
CA THR A 72 -2.77 -18.53 -0.66
C THR A 72 -3.73 -18.05 -1.74
N LEU A 73 -4.98 -18.55 -1.76
CA LEU A 73 -5.98 -18.12 -2.74
C LEU A 73 -6.34 -16.62 -2.61
N VAL A 74 -6.37 -16.09 -1.38
CA VAL A 74 -6.56 -14.65 -1.15
C VAL A 74 -5.39 -13.86 -1.73
N ASN A 75 -4.15 -14.27 -1.44
CA ASN A 75 -2.92 -13.64 -1.91
C ASN A 75 -2.85 -13.59 -3.45
N GLU A 76 -3.20 -14.70 -4.09
CA GLU A 76 -3.13 -14.85 -5.56
C GLU A 76 -4.31 -14.19 -6.28
N GLY A 77 -5.51 -14.22 -5.71
CA GLY A 77 -6.76 -13.90 -6.42
C GLY A 77 -7.46 -12.61 -6.00
N LEU A 78 -7.23 -12.12 -4.78
CA LEU A 78 -8.00 -11.02 -4.20
C LEU A 78 -7.14 -9.80 -3.90
N PHE A 79 -6.12 -9.96 -3.07
CA PHE A 79 -5.16 -8.91 -2.69
C PHE A 79 -3.94 -9.53 -2.01
N PRO A 80 -2.77 -8.90 -2.10
CA PRO A 80 -1.53 -9.46 -1.60
C PRO A 80 -1.50 -9.56 -0.07
N LEU A 81 -0.87 -10.62 0.41
CA LEU A 81 -0.60 -10.94 1.80
C LEU A 81 0.91 -11.26 1.94
N PRO A 82 1.81 -10.26 1.79
CA PRO A 82 3.24 -10.53 1.67
C PRO A 82 3.88 -11.05 2.97
N TYR A 83 3.19 -11.04 4.12
CA TYR A 83 3.65 -11.77 5.31
C TYR A 83 3.73 -13.29 5.11
N LEU A 84 2.97 -13.84 4.15
CA LEU A 84 2.95 -15.29 3.96
C LEU A 84 4.29 -15.82 3.45
N ASP A 85 5.12 -14.97 2.83
CA ASP A 85 6.39 -15.35 2.21
C ASP A 85 7.60 -15.23 3.15
N PHE A 86 7.43 -14.64 4.35
CA PHE A 86 8.54 -14.49 5.30
C PHE A 86 8.70 -15.77 6.14
N GLU A 87 9.74 -16.55 5.84
CA GLU A 87 10.12 -17.77 6.58
C GLU A 87 10.64 -17.47 8.00
N GLU A 88 11.00 -16.22 8.33
CA GLU A 88 11.57 -15.81 9.62
C GLU A 88 10.50 -15.43 10.65
N TYR A 89 9.85 -16.46 11.19
CA TYR A 89 9.00 -16.37 12.37
C TYR A 89 9.86 -16.30 13.65
N GLU A 90 10.27 -15.11 14.05
CA GLU A 90 10.47 -14.81 15.49
C GLU A 90 9.58 -13.67 15.98
N TYR A 91 9.14 -12.78 15.09
CA TYR A 91 8.27 -11.66 15.44
C TYR A 91 7.31 -11.34 14.29
N SER A 92 6.30 -12.18 14.07
CA SER A 92 5.09 -11.74 13.38
C SER A 92 4.11 -11.22 14.45
N PRO A 93 4.07 -9.90 14.76
CA PRO A 93 3.12 -9.35 15.72
C PRO A 93 1.68 -9.36 15.20
N ASN A 94 1.48 -9.68 13.91
CA ASN A 94 0.16 -9.85 13.35
C ASN A 94 -0.41 -11.18 13.81
N SER A 95 -1.24 -11.11 14.84
CA SER A 95 -2.13 -12.20 15.21
C SER A 95 -2.86 -12.68 13.94
N PRO A 96 -3.07 -14.00 13.76
CA PRO A 96 -3.87 -14.56 12.66
C PRO A 96 -5.32 -14.03 12.61
N ASN A 97 -5.68 -13.19 13.59
CA ASN A 97 -6.96 -12.55 13.75
C ASN A 97 -7.19 -11.36 12.81
N GLU A 98 -6.16 -10.81 12.18
CA GLU A 98 -6.22 -9.57 11.40
C GLU A 98 -5.54 -9.68 10.03
N ILE A 99 -5.94 -8.79 9.13
CA ILE A 99 -5.38 -8.57 7.81
C ILE A 99 -4.55 -7.30 7.92
N LEU A 100 -3.24 -7.40 7.74
CA LEU A 100 -2.38 -6.22 7.63
C LEU A 100 -2.46 -5.66 6.21
N VAL A 101 -2.80 -4.37 6.10
CA VAL A 101 -2.66 -3.63 4.84
C VAL A 101 -1.20 -3.27 4.68
N THR A 102 -0.65 -3.65 3.53
CA THR A 102 0.76 -3.40 3.22
C THR A 102 0.86 -2.31 2.17
N PRO A 103 1.83 -1.40 2.28
CA PRO A 103 1.98 -0.33 1.32
C PRO A 103 2.25 -0.90 -0.07
N LEU A 104 1.39 -0.51 -1.04
CA LEU A 104 1.58 -0.68 -2.48
C LEU A 104 1.94 0.66 -3.16
N GLY A 105 2.18 1.70 -2.35
CA GLY A 105 2.59 3.01 -2.80
C GLY A 105 4.03 3.03 -3.32
N LEU A 106 4.66 4.19 -3.22
CA LEU A 106 5.99 4.41 -3.80
C LEU A 106 7.16 3.96 -2.90
N GLY A 107 6.91 3.63 -1.63
CA GLY A 107 7.94 3.12 -0.71
C GLY A 107 8.99 4.16 -0.23
N TRP A 108 8.87 5.44 -0.60
CA TRP A 108 9.89 6.45 -0.28
C TRP A 108 9.95 6.89 1.19
N LEU A 109 8.98 6.47 2.01
CA LEU A 109 9.00 6.68 3.45
C LEU A 109 9.81 5.61 4.20
N ASP A 110 10.30 4.60 3.49
CA ASP A 110 11.19 3.56 4.03
C ASP A 110 12.64 4.10 4.12
N ASP A 111 13.55 3.31 4.69
CA ASP A 111 14.93 3.73 5.00
C ASP A 111 15.75 4.21 3.78
N GLU A 112 15.36 3.82 2.56
CA GLU A 112 16.01 4.24 1.31
C GLU A 112 15.58 5.64 0.82
N GLY A 113 14.57 6.24 1.47
CA GLY A 113 14.20 7.64 1.27
C GLY A 113 13.74 8.01 -0.13
N VAL A 114 13.89 9.30 -0.46
CA VAL A 114 13.46 9.87 -1.75
C VAL A 114 14.35 9.40 -2.91
N GLU A 115 15.59 8.97 -2.62
CA GLU A 115 16.57 8.50 -3.60
C GLU A 115 16.14 7.18 -4.26
N SER A 116 15.38 6.35 -3.56
CA SER A 116 14.78 5.11 -4.08
C SER A 116 13.75 5.34 -5.19
N LEU A 117 13.18 6.56 -5.27
CA LEU A 117 12.15 6.89 -6.25
C LEU A 117 12.71 6.93 -7.67
N ARG A 118 11.88 6.50 -8.63
CA ARG A 118 12.18 6.76 -10.05
C ARG A 118 12.31 8.25 -10.31
N ARG A 119 13.15 8.59 -11.28
CA ARG A 119 13.52 9.99 -11.58
C ARG A 119 12.32 10.87 -11.91
N GLY A 120 11.30 10.34 -12.57
CA GLY A 120 10.07 11.05 -12.88
C GLY A 120 9.18 11.31 -11.65
N PHE A 121 9.29 10.54 -10.57
CA PHE A 121 8.66 10.88 -9.30
C PHE A 121 9.49 11.93 -8.54
N ARG A 122 10.82 11.77 -8.50
CA ARG A 122 11.74 12.72 -7.86
C ARG A 122 11.58 14.15 -8.39
N VAL A 123 11.44 14.33 -9.71
CA VAL A 123 11.28 15.66 -10.32
C VAL A 123 9.94 16.33 -9.96
N LEU A 124 8.95 15.54 -9.54
CA LEU A 124 7.62 16.03 -9.17
C LEU A 124 7.50 16.28 -7.66
N PHE A 125 8.50 15.86 -6.88
CA PHE A 125 8.47 15.91 -5.43
C PHE A 125 8.17 17.32 -4.87
N PRO A 126 8.76 18.42 -5.39
CA PRO A 126 8.45 19.78 -4.93
C PRO A 126 7.01 20.27 -5.19
N PHE A 127 6.25 19.58 -6.05
CA PHE A 127 4.85 19.91 -6.39
C PHE A 127 3.86 19.35 -5.36
N THR A 128 4.35 18.65 -4.34
CA THR A 128 3.55 17.90 -3.37
C THR A 128 3.77 18.49 -1.99
N GLU A 129 2.77 18.41 -1.11
CA GLU A 129 2.89 18.98 0.25
C GLU A 129 3.92 18.20 1.07
N LEU A 130 3.87 16.87 1.05
CA LEU A 130 4.84 16.03 1.72
C LEU A 130 6.24 16.23 1.13
N GLY A 131 6.38 16.23 -0.19
CA GLY A 131 7.67 16.35 -0.83
C GLY A 131 8.31 17.73 -0.65
N ARG A 132 7.52 18.81 -0.71
CA ARG A 132 8.03 20.15 -0.44
C ARG A 132 8.43 20.33 1.03
N ASN A 133 7.62 19.87 1.98
CA ASN A 133 7.99 19.91 3.39
C ASN A 133 9.25 19.08 3.68
N TYR A 134 9.42 17.93 3.02
CA TYR A 134 10.64 17.13 3.14
C TYR A 134 11.88 17.91 2.68
N LEU A 135 11.80 18.57 1.51
CA LEU A 135 12.93 19.30 0.92
C LEU A 135 13.27 20.63 1.65
N GLU A 136 12.27 21.27 2.26
CA GLU A 136 12.43 22.58 2.91
C GLU A 136 12.67 22.49 4.43
N GLU A 137 12.01 21.55 5.11
CA GLU A 137 11.96 21.52 6.57
C GLU A 137 12.66 20.30 7.18
N TYR A 138 12.60 19.15 6.51
CA TYR A 138 13.08 17.89 7.08
C TYR A 138 14.55 17.63 6.79
N ASP A 139 14.96 17.82 5.54
CA ASP A 139 16.35 17.70 5.12
C ASP A 139 16.98 19.09 4.95
N GLN A 140 17.99 19.40 5.78
CA GLN A 140 18.71 20.68 5.74
C GLN A 140 19.36 20.96 4.37
N PHE A 141 19.57 19.92 3.55
CA PHE A 141 20.15 20.02 2.21
C PHE A 141 19.18 19.63 1.09
N GLY A 142 17.87 19.52 1.37
CA GLY A 142 16.90 19.01 0.40
C GLY A 142 16.81 19.84 -0.89
N GLU A 143 16.80 21.18 -0.80
CA GLU A 143 16.83 22.05 -1.98
C GLU A 143 18.13 21.89 -2.79
N GLU A 144 19.28 21.80 -2.10
CA GLU A 144 20.58 21.58 -2.74
C GLU A 144 20.62 20.23 -3.46
N TRP A 145 20.16 19.17 -2.79
CA TRP A 145 20.01 17.83 -3.36
C TRP A 145 19.15 17.86 -4.63
N TYR A 146 17.99 18.53 -4.59
CA TYR A 146 17.11 18.62 -5.75
C TYR A 146 17.80 19.35 -6.92
N GLN A 147 18.54 20.41 -6.62
CA GLN A 147 19.25 21.20 -7.62
C GLN A 147 20.41 20.42 -8.25
N GLU A 148 21.11 19.59 -7.46
CA GLU A 148 22.17 18.69 -7.92
C GLU A 148 21.62 17.53 -8.76
N GLU A 149 20.50 16.92 -8.37
CA GLU A 149 19.91 15.77 -9.08
C GLU A 149 19.43 16.11 -10.50
N PHE A 150 18.92 17.33 -10.71
CA PHE A 150 18.30 17.72 -11.98
C PHE A 150 19.12 18.67 -12.84
N GLU A 151 20.09 19.38 -12.26
CA GLU A 151 20.94 20.38 -12.92
C GLU A 151 20.13 21.43 -13.74
N SER A 152 20.82 22.39 -14.36
CA SER A 152 20.18 23.33 -15.27
C SER A 152 19.64 22.60 -16.51
N PRO A 153 18.37 22.82 -16.93
CA PRO A 153 17.56 24.00 -16.64
C PRO A 153 16.44 23.81 -15.60
N ILE A 154 16.39 22.72 -14.85
CA ILE A 154 15.34 22.50 -13.83
C ILE A 154 15.78 23.17 -12.53
N SER A 155 14.95 24.06 -12.00
CA SER A 155 15.22 24.82 -10.78
C SER A 155 14.08 24.69 -9.78
N PHE A 156 14.42 24.46 -8.51
CA PHE A 156 13.46 24.43 -7.41
C PHE A 156 12.74 25.77 -7.25
N ALA A 157 13.45 26.88 -7.45
CA ALA A 157 12.94 28.24 -7.28
C ALA A 157 11.86 28.62 -8.32
N ASP A 158 11.81 27.94 -9.47
CA ASP A 158 10.80 28.20 -10.50
C ASP A 158 9.45 27.56 -10.18
N ILE A 159 9.41 26.65 -9.20
CA ILE A 159 8.22 25.89 -8.83
C ILE A 159 7.43 26.69 -7.79
N ALA A 160 6.23 27.17 -8.18
CA ALA A 160 5.36 27.87 -7.24
C ALA A 160 5.04 26.98 -6.03
N HIS A 161 5.11 27.55 -4.82
CA HIS A 161 4.84 26.79 -3.61
C HIS A 161 3.40 26.26 -3.58
N THR A 162 3.26 25.02 -3.11
CA THR A 162 1.99 24.30 -2.94
C THR A 162 0.84 25.13 -2.33
N HIS A 163 1.11 25.98 -1.34
CA HIS A 163 0.08 26.82 -0.70
C HIS A 163 -0.49 27.93 -1.61
N THR A 164 0.22 28.30 -2.67
CA THR A 164 -0.20 29.34 -3.63
C THR A 164 -1.03 28.78 -4.79
N VAL A 165 -0.98 27.46 -5.00
CA VAL A 165 -1.53 26.77 -6.17
C VAL A 165 -2.94 26.28 -5.89
N ASN A 166 -3.88 26.65 -6.77
CA ASN A 166 -5.25 26.15 -6.71
C ASN A 166 -5.32 24.73 -7.30
N SER A 167 -5.35 23.72 -6.44
CA SER A 167 -5.38 22.31 -6.84
C SER A 167 -6.57 21.92 -7.73
N LYS A 168 -7.72 22.62 -7.65
CA LYS A 168 -8.87 22.38 -8.53
C LYS A 168 -8.59 22.91 -9.93
N GLN A 169 -8.00 24.09 -10.04
CA GLN A 169 -7.61 24.69 -11.31
C GLN A 169 -6.52 23.88 -12.00
N PHE A 170 -5.46 23.49 -11.27
CA PHE A 170 -4.40 22.63 -11.80
C PHE A 170 -4.97 21.33 -12.38
N ARG A 171 -5.88 20.68 -11.64
CA ARG A 171 -6.56 19.46 -12.13
C ARG A 171 -7.34 19.70 -13.42
N HIS A 172 -8.04 20.82 -13.52
CA HIS A 172 -8.79 21.17 -14.72
C HIS A 172 -7.86 21.36 -15.93
N LEU A 173 -6.80 22.15 -15.77
CA LEU A 173 -5.79 22.41 -16.80
C LEU A 173 -5.14 21.10 -17.29
N CYS A 174 -4.73 20.21 -16.38
CA CYS A 174 -4.19 18.90 -16.75
C CYS A 174 -5.20 18.03 -17.50
N HIS A 175 -6.47 18.07 -17.12
CA HIS A 175 -7.52 17.29 -17.78
C HIS A 175 -7.76 17.75 -19.23
N GLU A 176 -7.68 19.06 -19.49
CA GLU A 176 -7.81 19.63 -20.84
C GLU A 176 -6.69 19.17 -21.78
N GLN A 177 -5.49 18.89 -21.26
CA GLN A 177 -4.38 18.36 -22.07
C GLN A 177 -4.55 16.89 -22.48
N GLY A 178 -5.49 16.16 -21.87
CA GLY A 178 -5.71 14.74 -22.16
C GLY A 178 -4.60 13.82 -21.65
N LYS A 179 -4.49 12.62 -22.22
CA LYS A 179 -3.47 11.65 -21.80
C LYS A 179 -2.08 12.05 -22.36
N PRO A 180 -1.01 11.90 -21.57
CA PRO A 180 -0.97 11.37 -20.20
C PRO A 180 -1.04 12.45 -19.10
N LEU A 181 -0.97 13.73 -19.46
CA LEU A 181 -0.94 14.86 -18.53
C LEU A 181 -2.14 14.92 -17.55
N LYS A 182 -3.31 14.42 -17.96
CA LYS A 182 -4.49 14.32 -17.08
C LYS A 182 -4.25 13.51 -15.81
N PHE A 183 -3.21 12.66 -15.78
CA PHE A 183 -2.85 11.85 -14.62
C PHE A 183 -1.87 12.56 -13.67
N ALA A 184 -1.27 13.69 -14.05
CA ALA A 184 -0.36 14.43 -13.18
C ALA A 184 -0.97 14.75 -11.78
N PRO A 185 -2.23 15.23 -11.67
CA PRO A 185 -2.83 15.46 -10.35
C PRO A 185 -3.05 14.19 -9.52
N LEU A 186 -3.19 13.03 -10.16
CA LEU A 186 -3.28 11.75 -9.47
C LEU A 186 -1.90 11.28 -9.01
N THR A 187 -0.86 11.50 -9.82
CA THR A 187 0.54 11.22 -9.47
C THR A 187 0.98 12.04 -8.25
N LEU A 188 0.67 13.34 -8.21
CA LEU A 188 0.98 14.18 -7.04
C LEU A 188 0.31 13.65 -5.77
N LYS A 189 -0.95 13.22 -5.86
CA LYS A 189 -1.64 12.59 -4.72
C LYS A 189 -1.04 11.27 -4.27
N LEU A 190 -0.44 10.50 -5.18
CA LEU A 190 0.24 9.26 -4.82
C LEU A 190 1.50 9.55 -4.02
N ILE A 191 2.29 10.54 -4.43
CA ILE A 191 3.46 11.00 -3.69
C ILE A 191 3.05 11.52 -2.30
N ASP A 192 1.96 12.29 -2.23
CA ASP A 192 1.39 12.84 -0.99
C ASP A 192 0.62 11.81 -0.11
N LEU A 193 0.56 10.54 -0.49
CA LEU A 193 -0.24 9.51 0.21
C LEU A 193 -1.70 9.94 0.46
N SER A 194 -2.31 10.61 -0.54
CA SER A 194 -3.64 11.24 -0.46
C SER A 194 -4.60 10.78 -1.57
N THR A 195 -4.40 9.57 -2.08
CA THR A 195 -5.21 8.97 -3.16
C THR A 195 -6.60 8.52 -2.70
N ARG A 196 -6.83 8.44 -1.38
CA ARG A 196 -7.98 7.82 -0.70
C ARG A 196 -8.06 6.32 -0.97
N ASN A 197 -6.92 5.68 -1.15
CA ASN A 197 -6.80 4.24 -1.31
C ASN A 197 -5.93 3.68 -0.19
N VAL A 198 -6.53 2.80 0.62
CA VAL A 198 -5.88 2.24 1.81
C VAL A 198 -4.53 1.56 1.48
N TRP A 199 -4.38 0.99 0.29
CA TRP A 199 -3.12 0.35 -0.11
C TRP A 199 -2.04 1.34 -0.54
N LEU A 200 -2.42 2.48 -1.11
CA LEU A 200 -1.49 3.46 -1.68
C LEU A 200 -1.10 4.56 -0.69
N ASP A 201 -1.96 4.79 0.31
CA ASP A 201 -1.79 5.83 1.32
C ASP A 201 -1.26 5.27 2.66
N GLU A 202 -0.94 3.97 2.72
CA GLU A 202 -0.36 3.32 3.91
C GLU A 202 1.11 3.71 4.06
N SER A 203 1.49 4.16 5.26
CA SER A 203 2.85 4.61 5.62
C SER A 203 3.49 3.77 6.73
N GLY A 204 2.72 2.94 7.42
CA GLY A 204 3.13 2.11 8.56
C GLY A 204 3.40 0.65 8.22
N GLY A 205 3.72 0.35 6.95
CA GLY A 205 4.08 -1.00 6.51
C GLY A 205 5.26 -1.62 7.27
N TRP A 206 5.56 -2.89 6.99
CA TRP A 206 6.56 -3.81 7.59
C TRP A 206 7.73 -3.17 8.38
N VAL A 207 8.31 -2.09 7.86
CA VAL A 207 9.46 -1.35 8.37
C VAL A 207 9.17 -0.63 9.71
N ASN A 208 7.95 -0.14 9.94
CA ASN A 208 7.59 0.64 11.13
C ASN A 208 7.00 -0.20 12.27
N SER A 209 7.68 -1.29 12.65
CA SER A 209 7.25 -2.19 13.74
C SER A 209 5.83 -2.75 13.57
N TYR A 210 5.37 -2.94 12.32
CA TYR A 210 4.05 -3.45 12.00
C TYR A 210 2.88 -2.56 12.48
N CYS A 211 3.12 -1.25 12.66
CA CYS A 211 2.11 -0.26 13.05
C CYS A 211 1.21 0.21 11.88
N GLY A 212 0.91 -0.68 10.94
CA GLY A 212 0.10 -0.39 9.76
C GLY A 212 -1.39 -0.55 10.01
N THR A 213 -2.21 -0.17 9.02
CA THR A 213 -3.66 -0.38 9.10
C THR A 213 -3.97 -1.87 9.13
N THR A 214 -4.63 -2.33 10.20
CA THR A 214 -5.16 -3.69 10.28
C THR A 214 -6.67 -3.71 10.16
N LEU A 215 -7.20 -4.76 9.53
CA LEU A 215 -8.64 -5.02 9.47
C LEU A 215 -8.93 -6.44 9.92
N THR A 216 -10.04 -6.63 10.63
CA THR A 216 -10.46 -7.98 11.02
C THR A 216 -10.90 -8.81 9.81
N TRP A 217 -10.68 -10.13 9.87
CA TRP A 217 -11.23 -11.05 8.88
C TRP A 217 -12.77 -11.01 8.88
N SER A 218 -13.35 -10.55 7.79
CA SER A 218 -14.80 -10.56 7.56
C SER A 218 -15.10 -10.48 6.06
N LYS A 219 -16.28 -10.93 5.64
CA LYS A 219 -16.71 -10.81 4.24
C LYS A 219 -16.67 -9.35 3.76
N GLN A 220 -17.09 -8.41 4.62
CA GLN A 220 -17.09 -6.99 4.28
C GLN A 220 -15.67 -6.47 4.05
N ASN A 221 -14.74 -6.81 4.94
CA ASN A 221 -13.36 -6.33 4.85
C ASN A 221 -12.62 -6.98 3.67
N VAL A 222 -12.79 -8.28 3.44
CA VAL A 222 -12.19 -8.96 2.25
C VAL A 222 -12.70 -8.32 0.96
N ASN A 223 -14.01 -8.07 0.82
CA ASN A 223 -14.55 -7.38 -0.35
C ASN A 223 -14.07 -5.94 -0.48
N TYR A 224 -13.99 -5.21 0.63
CA TYR A 224 -13.50 -3.84 0.67
C TYR A 224 -12.05 -3.77 0.18
N LEU A 225 -11.18 -4.61 0.74
CA LEU A 225 -9.76 -4.71 0.41
C LEU A 225 -9.54 -5.15 -1.02
N THR A 226 -10.25 -6.17 -1.50
CA THR A 226 -10.20 -6.62 -2.91
C THR A 226 -10.55 -5.48 -3.86
N ARG A 227 -11.63 -4.74 -3.58
CA ARG A 227 -12.04 -3.60 -4.42
C ARG A 227 -11.01 -2.48 -4.40
N LYS A 228 -10.44 -2.17 -3.22
CA LYS A 228 -9.40 -1.15 -3.07
C LYS A 228 -8.10 -1.56 -3.72
N HIS A 229 -7.76 -2.85 -3.71
CA HIS A 229 -6.58 -3.40 -4.37
C HIS A 229 -6.68 -3.20 -5.88
N ARG A 230 -7.80 -3.63 -6.48
CA ARG A 230 -8.07 -3.39 -7.91
C ARG A 230 -8.15 -1.92 -8.29
N GLN A 231 -8.57 -1.06 -7.35
CA GLN A 231 -8.51 0.39 -7.54
C GLN A 231 -7.06 0.89 -7.52
N ALA A 232 -6.21 0.33 -6.65
CA ALA A 232 -4.81 0.71 -6.50
C ALA A 232 -4.03 0.36 -7.78
N GLU A 233 -4.19 -0.86 -8.30
CA GLU A 233 -3.59 -1.31 -9.56
C GLU A 233 -3.88 -0.33 -10.71
N ARG A 234 -5.15 0.08 -10.89
CA ARG A 234 -5.53 1.04 -11.93
C ARG A 234 -4.93 2.43 -11.72
N ILE A 235 -4.77 2.86 -10.47
CA ILE A 235 -4.12 4.13 -10.15
C ILE A 235 -2.63 4.03 -10.49
N ILE A 236 -1.96 2.95 -10.10
CA ILE A 236 -0.56 2.68 -10.42
C ILE A 236 -0.38 2.67 -11.94
N ASP A 237 -1.18 1.94 -12.70
CA ASP A 237 -1.10 1.91 -14.16
C ASP A 237 -1.20 3.30 -14.78
N ALA A 238 -2.17 4.11 -14.34
CA ALA A 238 -2.39 5.46 -14.83
C ALA A 238 -1.23 6.41 -14.47
N VAL A 239 -0.71 6.31 -13.25
CA VAL A 239 0.43 7.09 -12.78
C VAL A 239 1.70 6.70 -13.55
N MET A 240 1.91 5.40 -13.77
CA MET A 240 3.05 4.88 -14.50
C MET A 240 2.99 5.26 -15.99
N GLU A 241 1.80 5.33 -16.60
CA GLU A 241 1.62 5.91 -17.95
C GLU A 241 2.18 7.34 -18.01
N PHE A 242 1.89 8.16 -17.00
CA PHE A 242 2.39 9.54 -16.92
C PHE A 242 3.87 9.64 -16.57
N VAL A 243 4.37 8.87 -15.61
CA VAL A 243 5.78 8.89 -15.22
C VAL A 243 6.67 8.37 -16.34
N ASN A 244 6.27 7.28 -17.01
CA ASN A 244 6.99 6.78 -18.18
C ASN A 244 7.02 7.82 -19.31
N TRP A 245 5.92 8.55 -19.52
CA TRP A 245 5.94 9.68 -20.43
C TRP A 245 6.90 10.76 -19.94
N LEU A 246 6.82 11.20 -18.69
CA LEU A 246 7.69 12.26 -18.18
C LEU A 246 9.18 11.91 -18.38
N GLU A 247 9.59 10.68 -18.04
CA GLU A 247 10.99 10.25 -18.12
C GLU A 247 11.55 10.10 -19.54
N GLN A 248 10.71 9.88 -20.56
CA GLN A 248 11.18 9.77 -21.95
C GLN A 248 11.84 11.06 -22.46
N ASP A 249 11.40 12.22 -21.97
CA ASP A 249 11.96 13.52 -22.34
C ASP A 249 11.74 14.51 -21.19
N LEU A 250 12.51 14.27 -20.12
CA LEU A 250 12.29 14.84 -18.79
C LEU A 250 12.16 16.37 -18.81
N THR A 251 13.15 17.06 -19.37
CA THR A 251 13.23 18.53 -19.32
C THR A 251 12.05 19.23 -20.00
N PRO A 252 11.75 19.01 -21.30
CA PRO A 252 10.61 19.69 -21.93
C PRO A 252 9.25 19.24 -21.37
N ARG A 253 9.11 17.99 -20.91
CA ARG A 253 7.85 17.51 -20.32
C ARG A 253 7.64 18.05 -18.91
N PHE A 254 8.71 18.20 -18.14
CA PHE A 254 8.71 18.93 -16.87
C PHE A 254 8.24 20.36 -17.07
N PHE A 255 8.78 21.09 -18.06
CA PHE A 255 8.37 22.48 -18.30
C PHE A 255 6.89 22.61 -18.68
N GLN A 256 6.31 21.62 -19.37
CA GLN A 256 4.86 21.60 -19.61
C GLN A 256 4.08 21.51 -18.29
N ILE A 257 4.51 20.65 -17.38
CA ILE A 257 3.87 20.49 -16.06
C ILE A 257 4.05 21.76 -15.23
N LEU A 258 5.26 22.33 -15.22
CA LEU A 258 5.58 23.57 -14.52
C LEU A 258 4.70 24.73 -14.99
N GLN A 259 4.49 24.87 -16.30
CA GLN A 259 3.60 25.90 -16.86
C GLN A 259 2.16 25.72 -16.37
N LEU A 260 1.62 24.50 -16.39
CA LEU A 260 0.26 24.22 -15.89
C LEU A 260 0.14 24.49 -14.39
N TRP A 261 1.16 24.11 -13.61
CA TRP A 261 1.23 24.31 -12.17
C TRP A 261 1.27 25.79 -11.81
N ASN A 262 2.20 26.55 -12.39
CA ASN A 262 2.36 27.98 -12.14
C ASN A 262 1.16 28.79 -12.65
N SER A 263 0.50 28.37 -13.73
CA SER A 263 -0.74 28.98 -14.23
C SER A 263 -1.93 28.78 -13.27
N ALA A 264 -1.87 27.78 -12.41
CA ALA A 264 -2.86 27.55 -11.35
C ALA A 264 -2.52 28.29 -10.05
N SER A 265 -1.39 29.01 -9.99
CA SER A 265 -1.01 29.81 -8.83
C SER A 265 -1.68 31.18 -8.86
N SER A 266 -2.06 31.65 -7.68
CA SER A 266 -2.63 32.99 -7.45
C SER A 266 -1.64 34.14 -7.69
N THR A 267 -0.37 33.85 -7.94
CA THR A 267 0.68 34.84 -8.24
C THR A 267 0.78 35.21 -9.72
N HIS A 268 0.01 34.58 -10.63
CA HIS A 268 0.05 34.92 -12.05
C HIS A 268 -0.74 36.21 -12.36
N LYS A 269 -0.11 37.37 -12.16
CA LYS A 269 -0.47 38.58 -12.89
C LYS A 269 0.02 38.40 -14.34
N PRO A 270 -0.86 38.39 -15.36
CA PRO A 270 -0.39 38.44 -16.74
C PRO A 270 0.38 39.75 -16.95
N SER A 271 1.58 39.64 -17.51
CA SER A 271 2.35 40.80 -17.95
C SER A 271 1.49 41.61 -18.93
N PRO A 272 1.26 42.92 -18.70
CA PRO A 272 0.48 43.72 -19.63
C PRO A 272 1.26 43.86 -20.94
N ARG A 273 0.62 43.46 -22.05
CA ARG A 273 1.01 43.87 -23.39
C ARG A 273 0.65 45.34 -23.61
#